data_AF-A0A429VB17-F1
#
_entry.id   AF-A0A429VB17-F1
#
_cell.length_a   1.000
_cell.length_b   1.000
_cell.length_c   1.000
_cell.angle_alpha   90.00
_cell.angle_beta   90.00
_cell.angle_gamma   90.00
#
_symmetry.space_group_name_H-M   'P 1'
#
loop_
_entity.id
_entity.type
_entity.pdbx_description
1 polymer ?
#
loop_
_entity_poly.entity_id
_entity_poly.type
_entity_poly.pdbx_seq_one_letter_code
_entity_poly.pdbx_strand_id
1 'polypeptide(L)'
;MRGRRMNKVLIAVALALASGSAPAQTVKAGIDAWQKNDPARAVSIWKPLADKGDADAQFNLGQAYKLGRGVQLDLAAAQGWFERSARQGHADAQTSLGLMLFQNGNRIAGMRWLKTAAEGGEARAMLVYGTALFNGDGVPQDQILAYAFVSRAAAQGLAPAKDTLTQMDGALPLGARQRGVAMAQAMAAARPPGGVVPAGKEGKAIAARKVPPAPVATAAAPPLPHPAAAPVVAGGKWRIQLGAFSQRASADALMRRLANTVLHDRIAYFVPAGSVLRLQVGPYASKAQADSTCAALARAGTACFAVPER
;
A
#
# COMPACT_ATOMS: atom_id res chain seq x y z
N MET A 1 32.71 22.80 -86.64
CA MET A 1 31.45 22.14 -86.21
C MET A 1 31.70 21.38 -84.91
N ARG A 2 30.67 21.33 -84.07
CA ARG A 2 30.64 20.83 -82.68
C ARG A 2 31.07 19.37 -82.53
N GLY A 3 31.63 19.03 -81.36
CA GLY A 3 31.83 17.64 -80.92
C GLY A 3 32.18 17.55 -79.43
N ARG A 4 31.34 18.12 -78.55
CA ARG A 4 31.50 18.07 -77.09
C ARG A 4 31.25 16.63 -76.61
N ARG A 5 32.30 15.86 -76.29
CA ARG A 5 32.15 14.56 -75.63
C ARG A 5 31.78 14.80 -74.16
N MET A 6 30.51 14.56 -73.83
CA MET A 6 30.00 14.56 -72.46
C MET A 6 30.52 13.33 -71.70
N ASN A 7 31.38 13.57 -70.71
CA ASN A 7 31.79 12.56 -69.75
C ASN A 7 30.66 12.39 -68.73
N LYS A 8 29.84 11.36 -68.86
CA LYS A 8 28.79 11.03 -67.88
C LYS A 8 29.44 10.29 -66.70
N VAL A 9 29.81 11.03 -65.66
CA VAL A 9 30.17 10.45 -64.36
C VAL A 9 28.86 10.11 -63.64
N LEU A 10 28.51 8.82 -63.62
CA LEU A 10 27.42 8.30 -62.79
C LEU A 10 27.93 8.20 -61.35
N ILE A 11 27.63 9.19 -60.52
CA ILE A 11 27.81 9.10 -59.07
C ILE A 11 26.62 8.30 -58.53
N ALA A 12 26.82 7.01 -58.28
CA ALA A 12 25.88 6.20 -57.53
C ALA A 12 25.96 6.62 -56.05
N VAL A 13 25.01 7.45 -55.60
CA VAL A 13 24.82 7.73 -54.17
C VAL A 13 24.15 6.51 -53.55
N ALA A 14 24.95 5.64 -52.93
CA ALA A 14 24.44 4.55 -52.10
C ALA A 14 23.86 5.16 -50.81
N LEU A 15 22.54 5.34 -50.77
CA LEU A 15 21.83 5.72 -49.55
C LEU A 15 21.78 4.50 -48.61
N ALA A 16 22.79 4.38 -47.75
CA ALA A 16 22.78 3.40 -46.68
C ALA A 16 21.66 3.78 -45.68
N LEU A 17 20.52 3.10 -45.78
CA LEU A 17 19.49 3.11 -44.74
C LEU A 17 20.08 2.42 -43.51
N ALA A 18 20.73 3.19 -42.65
CA ALA A 18 21.10 2.72 -41.32
C ALA A 18 19.80 2.49 -40.54
N SER A 19 19.38 1.22 -40.45
CA SER A 19 18.33 0.74 -39.56
C SER A 19 18.81 0.85 -38.11
N GLY A 20 19.00 2.07 -37.62
CA GLY A 20 19.35 2.34 -36.24
C GLY A 20 18.13 2.06 -35.38
N SER A 21 18.06 0.89 -34.76
CA SER A 21 17.11 0.64 -33.67
C SER A 21 17.43 1.63 -32.55
N ALA A 22 16.48 2.50 -32.22
CA ALA A 22 16.62 3.38 -31.05
C ALA A 22 16.93 2.53 -29.80
N PRO A 23 17.84 2.99 -28.92
CA PRO A 23 18.21 2.21 -27.75
C PRO A 23 16.96 1.91 -26.90
N ALA A 24 16.88 0.67 -26.40
CA ALA A 24 15.79 0.25 -25.53
C ALA A 24 15.72 1.18 -24.31
N GLN A 25 14.53 1.72 -24.06
CA GLN A 25 14.31 2.63 -22.93
C GLN A 25 14.38 1.85 -21.63
N THR A 26 15.06 2.39 -20.61
CA THR A 26 15.21 1.76 -19.29
C THR A 26 14.40 2.50 -18.24
N VAL A 27 14.10 1.84 -17.12
CA VAL A 27 13.46 2.49 -15.96
C VAL A 27 14.27 3.69 -15.50
N LYS A 28 15.61 3.56 -15.49
CA LYS A 28 16.54 4.64 -15.15
C LYS A 28 16.39 5.86 -16.06
N ALA A 29 16.21 5.67 -17.37
CA ALA A 29 15.99 6.79 -18.28
C ALA A 29 14.72 7.60 -17.90
N GLY A 30 13.66 6.93 -17.45
CA GLY A 30 12.48 7.60 -16.91
C GLY A 30 12.74 8.34 -15.60
N ILE A 31 13.54 7.75 -14.70
CA ILE A 31 13.96 8.40 -13.45
C ILE A 31 14.80 9.66 -13.73
N ASP A 32 15.75 9.57 -14.66
CA ASP A 32 16.60 10.69 -15.06
C ASP A 32 15.74 11.84 -15.66
N ALA A 33 14.73 11.51 -16.47
CA ALA A 33 13.78 12.49 -17.00
C ALA A 33 12.96 13.16 -15.88
N TRP A 34 12.45 12.38 -14.91
CA TRP A 34 11.72 12.91 -13.77
C TRP A 34 12.57 13.85 -12.90
N GLN A 35 13.82 13.49 -12.65
CA GLN A 35 14.77 14.30 -11.87
C GLN A 35 15.11 15.62 -12.57
N LYS A 36 15.11 15.65 -13.91
CA LYS A 36 15.25 16.86 -14.73
C LYS A 36 13.96 17.68 -14.84
N ASN A 37 12.95 17.36 -14.02
CA ASN A 37 11.64 17.99 -14.04
C ASN A 37 10.88 17.84 -15.37
N ASP A 38 11.09 16.72 -16.07
CA ASP A 38 10.33 16.32 -17.26
C ASP A 38 9.47 15.06 -16.96
N PRO A 39 8.36 15.23 -16.23
CA PRO A 39 7.53 14.11 -15.82
C PRO A 39 6.73 13.51 -16.99
N ALA A 40 6.43 14.29 -18.04
CA ALA A 40 5.74 13.77 -19.23
C ALA A 40 6.64 12.77 -19.99
N ARG A 41 7.92 13.11 -20.15
CA ARG A 41 8.90 12.19 -20.73
C ARG A 41 9.11 10.96 -19.86
N ALA A 42 9.22 11.13 -18.54
CA ALA A 42 9.33 10.00 -17.61
C ALA A 42 8.17 9.02 -17.73
N VAL A 43 6.93 9.52 -17.77
CA VAL A 43 5.72 8.72 -17.97
C VAL A 43 5.75 8.00 -19.32
N SER A 44 6.13 8.69 -20.40
CA SER A 44 6.23 8.08 -21.74
C SER A 44 7.23 6.91 -21.79
N ILE A 45 8.26 6.95 -20.94
CA ILE A 45 9.27 5.90 -20.81
C ILE A 45 8.76 4.75 -19.95
N TRP A 46 8.19 5.05 -18.77
CA TRP A 46 7.74 4.02 -17.84
C TRP A 46 6.52 3.26 -18.32
N LYS A 47 5.59 3.91 -19.03
CA LYS A 47 4.33 3.30 -19.47
C LYS A 47 4.54 1.97 -20.23
N PRO A 48 5.32 1.89 -21.32
CA PRO A 48 5.54 0.63 -22.03
C PRO A 48 6.29 -0.42 -21.21
N LEU A 49 7.18 -0.02 -20.29
CA LEU A 49 7.88 -0.95 -19.40
C LEU A 49 6.92 -1.54 -18.36
N ALA A 50 6.07 -0.69 -17.76
CA ALA A 50 5.06 -1.08 -16.79
C ALA A 50 4.01 -2.02 -17.41
N ASP A 51 3.61 -1.75 -18.66
CA ASP A 51 2.71 -2.61 -19.44
C ASP A 51 3.33 -3.99 -19.74
N LYS A 52 4.66 -4.07 -19.85
CA LYS A 52 5.42 -5.33 -20.00
C LYS A 52 5.68 -6.07 -18.67
N GLY A 53 5.25 -5.52 -17.54
CA GLY A 53 5.37 -6.18 -16.25
C GLY A 53 6.50 -5.66 -15.36
N ASP A 54 7.31 -4.71 -15.80
CA ASP A 54 8.44 -4.19 -15.01
C ASP A 54 7.93 -3.54 -13.69
N ALA A 55 8.33 -4.10 -12.56
CA ALA A 55 7.80 -3.72 -11.25
C ALA A 55 8.19 -2.29 -10.84
N ASP A 56 9.39 -1.83 -11.18
CA ASP A 56 9.87 -0.48 -10.87
C ASP A 56 9.15 0.55 -11.74
N ALA A 57 8.95 0.25 -13.03
CA ALA A 57 8.15 1.09 -13.92
C ALA A 57 6.69 1.18 -13.47
N GLN A 58 6.10 0.07 -13.03
CA GLN A 58 4.75 0.06 -12.45
C GLN A 58 4.68 0.92 -11.19
N PHE A 59 5.65 0.81 -10.28
CA PHE A 59 5.71 1.66 -9.10
C PHE A 59 5.83 3.15 -9.45
N ASN A 60 6.75 3.50 -10.34
CA ASN A 60 6.98 4.89 -10.77
C ASN A 60 5.76 5.47 -11.50
N LEU A 61 5.06 4.68 -12.31
CA LEU A 61 3.82 5.09 -12.96
C LEU A 61 2.70 5.30 -11.94
N GLY A 62 2.60 4.43 -10.92
CA GLY A 62 1.68 4.62 -9.80
C GLY A 62 1.93 5.94 -9.05
N GLN A 63 3.20 6.30 -8.83
CA GLN A 63 3.59 7.58 -8.24
C GLN A 63 3.21 8.77 -9.13
N ALA A 64 3.41 8.67 -10.44
CA ALA A 64 3.02 9.72 -11.39
C ALA A 64 1.51 10.02 -11.33
N TYR A 65 0.66 8.99 -11.33
CA TYR A 65 -0.79 9.12 -11.18
C TYR A 65 -1.21 9.65 -9.82
N LYS A 66 -0.55 9.21 -8.74
CA LYS A 66 -0.82 9.70 -7.38
C LYS A 66 -0.52 11.19 -7.22
N LEU A 67 0.53 11.68 -7.91
CA LEU A 67 0.97 13.06 -7.84
C LEU A 67 0.35 13.95 -8.92
N GLY A 68 -0.30 13.39 -9.94
CA GLY A 68 -0.76 14.14 -11.12
C GLY A 68 0.37 14.80 -11.90
N ARG A 69 1.56 14.19 -11.94
CA ARG A 69 2.75 14.72 -12.63
C ARG A 69 3.04 13.92 -13.89
N GLY A 70 3.01 14.58 -15.05
CA GLY A 70 3.19 13.92 -16.35
C GLY A 70 1.98 13.12 -16.82
N VAL A 71 0.95 12.98 -15.97
CA VAL A 71 -0.37 12.40 -16.21
C VAL A 71 -1.39 13.17 -15.37
N GLN A 72 -2.68 13.07 -15.72
CA GLN A 72 -3.75 13.55 -14.86
C GLN A 72 -3.76 12.77 -13.53
N LEU A 73 -4.02 13.48 -12.43
CA LEU A 73 -4.14 12.85 -11.11
C LEU A 73 -5.26 11.82 -11.12
N ASP A 74 -4.93 10.58 -10.76
CA ASP A 74 -5.88 9.48 -10.67
C ASP A 74 -5.43 8.49 -9.59
N LEU A 75 -6.09 8.55 -8.43
CA LEU A 75 -5.76 7.68 -7.30
C LEU A 75 -6.14 6.22 -7.55
N ALA A 76 -7.15 5.95 -8.37
CA ALA A 76 -7.55 4.58 -8.70
C ALA A 76 -6.54 3.93 -9.65
N ALA A 77 -6.07 4.67 -10.66
CA ALA A 77 -4.97 4.22 -11.51
C ALA A 77 -3.68 4.01 -10.70
N ALA A 78 -3.35 4.94 -9.78
CA ALA A 78 -2.21 4.80 -8.89
C ALA A 78 -2.29 3.53 -8.05
N GLN A 79 -3.43 3.26 -7.42
CA GLN A 79 -3.65 2.03 -6.65
C GLN A 79 -3.45 0.78 -7.51
N GLY A 80 -4.03 0.75 -8.72
CA GLY A 80 -3.91 -0.38 -9.64
C GLY A 80 -2.46 -0.66 -10.06
N TRP A 81 -1.66 0.38 -10.28
CA TRP A 81 -0.24 0.24 -10.57
C TRP A 81 0.59 -0.21 -9.37
N PHE A 82 0.34 0.35 -8.18
CA PHE A 82 0.99 -0.11 -6.95
C PHE A 82 0.65 -1.57 -6.65
N GLU A 83 -0.60 -1.99 -6.83
CA GLU A 83 -1.01 -3.38 -6.65
C GLU A 83 -0.26 -4.36 -7.58
N ARG A 84 -0.07 -3.99 -8.85
CA ARG A 84 0.69 -4.82 -9.80
C ARG A 84 2.15 -4.96 -9.36
N SER A 85 2.78 -3.86 -8.98
CA SER A 85 4.18 -3.85 -8.52
C SER A 85 4.36 -4.58 -7.17
N ALA A 86 3.45 -4.34 -6.21
CA ALA A 86 3.46 -4.94 -4.88
C ALA A 86 3.33 -6.47 -4.91
N ARG A 87 2.50 -7.01 -5.82
CA ARG A 87 2.35 -8.46 -6.04
C ARG A 87 3.64 -9.13 -6.54
N GLN A 88 4.55 -8.37 -7.12
CA GLN A 88 5.87 -8.84 -7.56
C GLN A 88 6.93 -8.75 -6.45
N GLY A 89 6.56 -8.33 -5.24
CA GLY A 89 7.50 -8.17 -4.13
C GLY A 89 8.18 -6.81 -4.04
N HIS A 90 7.77 -5.82 -4.84
CA HIS A 90 8.37 -4.48 -4.79
C HIS A 90 8.01 -3.78 -3.48
N ALA A 91 9.01 -3.62 -2.59
CA ALA A 91 8.80 -3.14 -1.22
C ALA A 91 8.15 -1.75 -1.15
N ASP A 92 8.64 -0.75 -1.92
CA ASP A 92 8.05 0.60 -1.87
C ASP A 92 6.61 0.63 -2.40
N ALA A 93 6.26 -0.26 -3.34
CA ALA A 93 4.89 -0.40 -3.84
C ALA A 93 3.97 -1.03 -2.78
N GLN A 94 4.46 -2.05 -2.06
CA GLN A 94 3.75 -2.62 -0.91
C GLN A 94 3.50 -1.56 0.16
N THR A 95 4.53 -0.78 0.54
CA THR A 95 4.39 0.33 1.50
C THR A 95 3.40 1.39 1.00
N SER A 96 3.50 1.81 -0.26
CA SER A 96 2.65 2.85 -0.82
C SER A 96 1.19 2.42 -0.96
N LEU A 97 0.96 1.18 -1.40
CA LEU A 97 -0.37 0.58 -1.45
C LEU A 97 -0.95 0.43 -0.04
N GLY A 98 -0.16 -0.05 0.91
CA GLY A 98 -0.57 -0.23 2.30
C GLY A 98 -1.03 1.07 2.94
N LEU A 99 -0.25 2.16 2.76
CA LEU A 99 -0.62 3.50 3.21
C LEU A 99 -1.88 4.03 2.52
N MET A 100 -2.01 3.84 1.21
CA MET A 100 -3.17 4.29 0.45
C MET A 100 -4.46 3.60 0.92
N LEU A 101 -4.42 2.28 1.09
CA LEU A 101 -5.55 1.50 1.60
C LEU A 101 -5.91 1.93 3.02
N PHE A 102 -4.92 2.16 3.88
CA PHE A 102 -5.15 2.63 5.24
C PHE A 102 -5.86 4.00 5.27
N GLN A 103 -5.39 4.96 4.48
CA GLN A 103 -5.96 6.31 4.36
C GLN A 103 -7.39 6.29 3.79
N ASN A 104 -7.68 5.35 2.90
CA ASN A 104 -9.00 5.18 2.29
C ASN A 104 -9.97 4.36 3.15
N GLY A 105 -9.63 4.07 4.41
CA GLY A 105 -10.48 3.36 5.37
C GLY A 105 -10.36 1.84 5.32
N ASN A 106 -9.60 1.26 4.38
CA ASN A 106 -9.33 -0.18 4.32
C ASN A 106 -8.08 -0.54 5.14
N ARG A 107 -8.13 -0.23 6.44
CA ARG A 107 -6.98 -0.32 7.36
C ARG A 107 -6.40 -1.73 7.45
N ILE A 108 -7.24 -2.75 7.54
CA ILE A 108 -6.79 -4.16 7.66
C ILE A 108 -6.05 -4.61 6.40
N ALA A 109 -6.59 -4.34 5.20
CA ALA A 109 -5.88 -4.69 3.97
C ALA A 109 -4.58 -3.89 3.83
N GLY A 110 -4.60 -2.61 4.20
CA GLY A 110 -3.40 -1.78 4.23
C GLY A 110 -2.31 -2.34 5.13
N MET A 111 -2.69 -2.80 6.33
CA MET A 111 -1.77 -3.39 7.31
C MET A 111 -1.15 -4.71 6.84
N ARG A 112 -1.84 -5.51 6.02
CA ARG A 112 -1.26 -6.73 5.44
C ARG A 112 -0.10 -6.40 4.49
N TRP A 113 -0.24 -5.36 3.67
CA TRP A 113 0.84 -4.92 2.79
C TRP A 113 1.99 -4.28 3.56
N LEU A 114 1.69 -3.44 4.56
CA LEU A 114 2.70 -2.83 5.42
C LEU A 114 3.48 -3.87 6.23
N LYS A 115 2.80 -4.89 6.76
CA LYS A 115 3.44 -6.04 7.42
C LYS A 115 4.43 -6.72 6.47
N THR A 116 3.99 -7.04 5.26
CA THR A 116 4.82 -7.73 4.25
C THR A 116 6.07 -6.90 3.92
N ALA A 117 5.91 -5.59 3.68
CA ALA A 117 7.03 -4.69 3.40
C ALA A 117 7.99 -4.55 4.60
N ALA A 118 7.46 -4.48 5.83
CA ALA A 118 8.23 -4.39 7.06
C ALA A 118 9.04 -5.68 7.31
N GLU A 119 8.44 -6.84 7.11
CA GLU A 119 9.13 -8.14 7.17
C GLU A 119 10.19 -8.27 6.08
N GLY A 120 9.92 -7.71 4.90
CA GLY A 120 10.85 -7.61 3.77
C GLY A 120 12.00 -6.62 3.94
N GLY A 121 12.04 -5.86 5.04
CA GLY A 121 13.18 -4.98 5.34
C GLY A 121 12.97 -3.50 5.04
N GLU A 122 11.80 -3.08 4.55
CA GLU A 122 11.56 -1.68 4.18
C GLU A 122 11.39 -0.78 5.42
N ALA A 123 12.33 0.14 5.62
CA ALA A 123 12.42 0.93 6.86
C ALA A 123 11.16 1.77 7.14
N ARG A 124 10.53 2.34 6.11
CA ARG A 124 9.32 3.15 6.29
C ARG A 124 8.13 2.28 6.67
N ALA A 125 7.96 1.11 6.07
CA ALA A 125 6.96 0.13 6.45
C ALA A 125 7.17 -0.36 7.88
N MET A 126 8.41 -0.65 8.28
CA MET A 126 8.72 -1.03 9.66
C MET A 126 8.29 0.06 10.65
N LEU A 127 8.58 1.33 10.36
CA LEU A 127 8.13 2.43 11.19
C LEU A 127 6.60 2.46 11.29
N VAL A 128 5.90 2.47 10.15
CA VAL A 128 4.44 2.58 10.12
C VAL A 128 3.77 1.39 10.79
N TYR A 129 4.20 0.17 10.46
CA TYR A 129 3.66 -1.06 11.02
C TYR A 129 3.97 -1.18 12.51
N GLY A 130 5.19 -0.81 12.93
CA GLY A 130 5.58 -0.76 14.33
C GLY A 130 4.74 0.23 15.14
N THR A 131 4.50 1.45 14.63
CA THR A 131 3.58 2.41 15.26
C THR A 131 2.16 1.86 15.33
N ALA A 132 1.67 1.19 14.28
CA ALA A 132 0.33 0.60 14.27
C ALA A 132 0.20 -0.52 15.31
N LEU A 133 1.21 -1.38 15.48
CA LEU A 133 1.28 -2.38 16.55
C LEU A 133 1.34 -1.75 17.93
N PHE A 134 2.00 -0.59 18.08
CA PHE A 134 2.05 0.11 19.36
C PHE A 134 0.68 0.68 19.76
N ASN A 135 -0.07 1.22 18.80
CA ASN A 135 -1.36 1.87 19.02
C ASN A 135 -2.57 0.92 18.94
N GLY A 136 -2.43 -0.24 18.29
CA GLY A 136 -3.56 -1.11 17.94
C GLY A 136 -4.32 -0.66 16.67
N ASP A 137 -3.67 0.08 15.76
CA ASP A 137 -4.30 0.70 14.60
C ASP A 137 -4.46 -0.28 13.43
N GLY A 138 -5.60 -0.98 13.38
CA GLY A 138 -5.89 -1.94 12.31
C GLY A 138 -5.09 -3.25 12.40
N VAL A 139 -4.37 -3.44 13.52
CA VAL A 139 -3.73 -4.69 13.96
C VAL A 139 -3.85 -4.80 15.49
N PRO A 140 -3.84 -6.03 16.05
CA PRO A 140 -3.75 -6.20 17.50
C PRO A 140 -2.50 -5.52 18.06
N GLN A 141 -2.63 -4.94 19.25
CA GLN A 141 -1.51 -4.28 19.91
C GLN A 141 -0.43 -5.31 20.28
N ASP A 142 0.82 -5.01 19.94
CA ASP A 142 2.01 -5.76 20.38
C ASP A 142 3.17 -4.79 20.57
N GLN A 143 3.38 -4.37 21.81
CA GLN A 143 4.38 -3.36 22.15
C GLN A 143 5.83 -3.84 21.98
N ILE A 144 6.08 -5.15 22.12
CA ILE A 144 7.43 -5.71 21.97
C ILE A 144 7.78 -5.78 20.48
N LEU A 145 6.87 -6.32 19.66
CA LEU A 145 7.04 -6.38 18.21
C LEU A 145 7.06 -4.97 17.60
N ALA A 146 6.25 -4.05 18.10
CA ALA A 146 6.30 -2.64 17.73
C ALA A 146 7.70 -2.06 17.94
N TYR A 147 8.25 -2.20 19.16
CA TYR A 147 9.57 -1.68 19.49
C TYR A 147 10.65 -2.33 18.62
N ALA A 148 10.52 -3.62 18.30
CA ALA A 148 11.43 -4.33 17.42
C ALA A 148 11.46 -3.75 16.00
N PHE A 149 10.30 -3.56 15.36
CA PHE A 149 10.23 -2.97 14.02
C PHE A 149 10.74 -1.53 13.98
N VAL A 150 10.33 -0.68 14.93
CA VAL A 150 10.79 0.72 14.97
C VAL A 150 12.30 0.79 15.25
N SER A 151 12.84 -0.10 16.10
CA SER A 151 14.29 -0.22 16.33
C SER A 151 15.07 -0.56 15.05
N ARG A 152 14.57 -1.52 14.25
CA ARG A 152 15.19 -1.86 12.96
C ARG A 152 15.11 -0.71 11.96
N ALA A 153 13.98 0.01 11.90
CA ALA A 153 13.85 1.19 11.06
C ALA A 153 14.86 2.30 11.45
N ALA A 154 15.01 2.55 12.75
CA ALA A 154 15.97 3.52 13.29
C ALA A 154 17.43 3.12 13.00
N ALA A 155 17.74 1.82 13.12
CA ALA A 155 19.06 1.27 12.78
C ALA A 155 19.42 1.43 11.30
N GLN A 156 18.43 1.46 10.40
CA GLN A 156 18.61 1.80 8.98
C GLN A 156 18.75 3.32 8.73
N GLY A 157 18.78 4.15 9.79
CA GLY A 157 18.99 5.59 9.68
C GLY A 157 17.71 6.40 9.41
N LEU A 158 16.52 5.80 9.51
CA LEU A 158 15.26 6.53 9.32
C LEU A 158 15.02 7.47 10.51
N ALA A 159 15.31 8.76 10.34
CA ALA A 159 15.22 9.76 11.42
C ALA A 159 13.87 9.77 12.17
N PRO A 160 12.70 9.76 11.49
CA PRO A 160 11.41 9.67 12.20
C PRO A 160 11.28 8.44 13.10
N ALA A 161 11.94 7.32 12.79
CA ALA A 161 11.89 6.14 13.65
C ALA A 161 12.69 6.33 14.94
N LYS A 162 13.78 7.13 14.91
CA LYS A 162 14.51 7.50 16.14
C LYS A 162 13.63 8.34 17.06
N ASP A 163 12.92 9.32 16.50
CA ASP A 163 12.00 10.16 17.26
C ASP A 163 10.85 9.33 17.87
N THR A 164 10.30 8.37 17.09
CA THR A 164 9.29 7.42 17.59
C THR A 164 9.83 6.54 18.71
N LEU A 165 11.08 6.05 18.64
CA LEU A 165 11.67 5.29 19.76
C LEU A 165 11.78 6.13 21.02
N THR A 166 12.18 7.40 20.92
CA THR A 166 12.23 8.28 22.10
C THR A 166 10.86 8.42 22.75
N GLN A 167 9.78 8.49 21.97
CA GLN A 167 8.41 8.51 22.49
C GLN A 167 8.03 7.17 23.15
N MET A 168 8.37 6.05 22.51
CA MET A 168 8.13 4.71 23.06
C MET A 168 8.96 4.45 24.34
N ASP A 169 10.16 5.02 24.45
CA ASP A 169 11.03 4.90 25.62
C ASP A 169 10.41 5.48 26.88
N GLY A 170 9.62 6.56 26.75
CA GLY A 170 8.87 7.15 27.85
C GLY A 170 7.62 6.34 28.24
N ALA A 171 7.11 5.50 27.34
CA ALA A 171 5.87 4.73 27.55
C ALA A 171 6.11 3.28 27.98
N LEU A 172 7.28 2.70 27.66
CA LEU A 172 7.57 1.28 27.87
C LEU A 172 8.58 1.02 29.00
N PRO A 173 8.31 0.03 29.88
CA PRO A 173 9.28 -0.36 30.90
C PRO A 173 10.55 -0.91 30.25
N LEU A 174 11.71 -0.73 30.90
CA LEU A 174 13.03 -1.11 30.37
C LEU A 174 13.07 -2.57 29.87
N GLY A 175 12.47 -3.51 30.62
CA GLY A 175 12.43 -4.91 30.21
C GLY A 175 11.67 -5.17 28.91
N ALA A 176 10.62 -4.40 28.62
CA ALA A 176 9.90 -4.50 27.35
C ALA A 176 10.78 -4.02 26.19
N ARG A 177 11.50 -2.91 26.40
CA ARG A 177 12.43 -2.34 25.41
C ARG A 177 13.59 -3.27 25.11
N GLN A 178 14.21 -3.84 26.15
CA GLN A 178 15.28 -4.84 26.01
C GLN A 178 14.82 -6.06 25.19
N ARG A 179 13.61 -6.57 25.46
CA ARG A 179 13.02 -7.65 24.64
C ARG A 179 12.78 -7.22 23.19
N GLY A 180 12.30 -5.99 22.98
CA GLY A 180 12.12 -5.43 21.63
C GLY A 180 13.44 -5.31 20.86
N VAL A 181 14.51 -4.83 21.50
CA VAL A 181 15.86 -4.76 20.90
C VAL A 181 16.39 -6.16 20.58
N ALA A 182 16.27 -7.12 21.50
CA ALA A 182 16.68 -8.49 21.25
C ALA A 182 15.91 -9.12 20.07
N MET A 183 14.60 -8.88 20.00
CA MET A 183 13.78 -9.31 18.87
C MET A 183 14.20 -8.63 17.56
N ALA A 184 14.48 -7.33 17.56
CA ALA A 184 14.98 -6.60 16.39
C ALA A 184 16.28 -7.21 15.83
N GLN A 185 17.21 -7.55 16.73
CA GLN A 185 18.47 -8.21 16.37
C GLN A 185 18.24 -9.61 15.78
N ALA A 186 17.36 -10.40 16.40
CA ALA A 186 17.00 -11.73 15.90
C ALA A 186 16.38 -11.66 14.50
N MET A 187 15.46 -10.72 14.26
CA MET A 187 14.86 -10.50 12.95
C MET A 187 15.86 -10.02 11.88
N ALA A 188 16.91 -9.30 12.28
CA ALA A 188 17.97 -8.87 11.37
C ALA A 188 18.93 -10.02 11.02
N ALA A 189 19.16 -10.94 11.96
CA ALA A 189 19.97 -12.14 11.74
C ALA A 189 19.22 -13.21 10.93
N ALA A 190 17.89 -13.26 11.02
CA ALA A 190 17.07 -14.16 10.23
C ALA A 190 17.11 -13.77 8.74
N ARG A 191 17.49 -14.71 7.88
CA ARG A 191 17.38 -14.54 6.42
C ARG A 191 15.90 -14.46 6.07
N PRO A 192 15.44 -13.46 5.30
CA PRO A 192 14.02 -13.33 4.96
C PRO A 192 13.54 -14.61 4.26
N PRO A 193 12.39 -15.17 4.65
CA PRO A 193 11.83 -16.35 4.00
C PRO A 193 11.44 -15.99 2.57
N GLY A 194 12.04 -16.69 1.60
CA GLY A 194 11.86 -16.41 0.17
C GLY A 194 12.86 -15.39 -0.33
N GLY A 195 13.89 -15.88 -1.03
CA GLY A 195 14.86 -15.07 -1.75
C GLY A 195 14.22 -14.33 -2.92
N VAL A 196 13.44 -13.30 -2.65
CA VAL A 196 13.38 -12.14 -3.53
C VAL A 196 14.51 -11.25 -3.05
N VAL A 197 15.70 -11.51 -3.59
CA VAL A 197 16.73 -10.48 -3.67
C VAL A 197 16.01 -9.27 -4.29
N PRO A 198 16.04 -8.07 -3.68
CA PRO A 198 15.43 -6.91 -4.33
C PRO A 198 16.05 -6.81 -5.71
N ALA A 199 15.22 -6.98 -6.75
CA ALA A 199 15.62 -6.70 -8.10
C ALA A 199 16.19 -5.27 -8.09
N GLY A 200 17.47 -5.16 -8.41
CA GLY A 200 18.14 -3.90 -8.70
C GLY A 200 18.04 -2.81 -7.63
N LYS A 201 19.12 -2.64 -6.86
CA LYS A 201 19.56 -1.28 -6.48
C LYS A 201 20.06 -0.51 -7.72
N GLU A 202 19.31 -0.49 -8.82
CA GLU A 202 19.63 0.26 -10.02
C GLU A 202 18.55 1.31 -10.27
N GLY A 203 18.79 2.50 -9.70
CA GLY A 203 17.95 3.67 -9.86
C GLY A 203 16.94 3.82 -8.72
N LYS A 204 17.32 4.58 -7.67
CA LYS A 204 16.40 4.96 -6.59
C LYS A 204 15.07 5.43 -7.19
N ALA A 205 14.01 4.66 -6.94
CA ALA A 205 12.64 5.03 -7.25
C ALA A 205 12.32 6.41 -6.68
N ILE A 206 11.38 7.12 -7.31
CA ILE A 206 11.09 8.51 -6.97
C ILE A 206 10.62 8.64 -5.52
N ALA A 207 11.47 9.25 -4.70
CA ALA A 207 11.25 9.42 -3.27
C ALA A 207 9.89 10.12 -3.02
N ALA A 208 8.95 9.37 -2.47
CA ALA A 208 7.70 9.93 -1.97
C ALA A 208 8.03 10.95 -0.87
N ARG A 209 7.62 12.20 -1.06
CA ARG A 209 7.71 13.29 -0.08
C ARG A 209 7.32 12.79 1.32
N LYS A 210 8.04 13.26 2.35
CA LYS A 210 7.85 12.88 3.76
C LYS A 210 6.37 13.01 4.15
N VAL A 211 5.70 11.87 4.30
CA VAL A 211 4.45 11.77 5.05
C VAL A 211 4.89 11.43 6.47
N PRO A 212 4.69 12.32 7.45
CA PRO A 212 4.98 12.01 8.84
C PRO A 212 4.13 10.81 9.28
N PRO A 213 4.67 9.86 10.06
CA PRO A 213 3.82 8.90 10.76
C PRO A 213 2.83 9.65 11.67
N ALA A 214 1.67 9.04 11.92
CA ALA A 214 0.75 9.55 12.95
C ALA A 214 1.50 9.64 14.29
N PRO A 215 1.31 10.71 15.09
CA PRO A 215 1.99 10.84 16.36
C PRO A 215 1.65 9.65 17.27
N VAL A 216 2.66 9.12 17.98
CA VAL A 216 2.41 8.19 19.09
C VAL A 216 1.67 9.00 20.14
N ALA A 217 0.41 8.66 20.43
CA ALA A 217 -0.34 9.36 21.45
C ALA A 217 0.33 9.11 22.81
N THR A 218 0.99 10.14 23.36
CA THR A 218 1.45 10.13 24.76
C THR A 218 0.24 10.06 25.68
N ALA A 219 0.31 9.15 26.66
CA ALA A 219 -0.75 8.83 27.60
C ALA A 219 -1.54 10.06 28.09
N ALA A 220 -2.85 10.06 27.80
CA ALA A 220 -3.80 11.02 28.36
C ALA A 220 -4.68 10.30 29.38
N ALA A 221 -4.54 10.72 30.65
CA ALA A 221 -5.35 10.41 31.84
C ALA A 221 -5.53 8.92 32.22
N PRO A 222 -5.76 8.59 33.51
CA PRO A 222 -6.15 7.24 33.89
C PRO A 222 -7.41 6.85 33.10
N PRO A 223 -7.51 5.63 32.55
CA PRO A 223 -8.74 5.20 31.94
C PRO A 223 -9.84 5.29 32.99
N LEU A 224 -10.96 5.94 32.66
CA LEU A 224 -12.21 5.69 33.37
C LEU A 224 -12.40 4.16 33.43
N PRO A 225 -12.88 3.59 34.54
CA PRO A 225 -12.96 2.15 34.70
C PRO A 225 -13.79 1.55 33.57
N HIS A 226 -13.10 0.96 32.58
CA HIS A 226 -13.71 0.19 31.53
C HIS A 226 -13.99 -1.20 32.11
N PRO A 227 -15.24 -1.70 32.06
CA PRO A 227 -15.53 -3.06 32.46
C PRO A 227 -14.70 -4.04 31.61
N ALA A 228 -14.29 -5.13 32.24
CA ALA A 228 -13.38 -6.16 31.73
C ALA A 228 -13.56 -6.46 30.23
N ALA A 229 -12.43 -6.62 29.54
CA ALA A 229 -12.32 -6.92 28.12
C ALA A 229 -13.31 -8.02 27.69
N ALA A 230 -14.23 -7.67 26.79
CA ALA A 230 -14.99 -8.65 26.03
C ALA A 230 -14.06 -9.31 24.98
N PRO A 231 -14.18 -10.62 24.76
CA PRO A 231 -13.25 -11.38 23.95
C PRO A 231 -13.26 -10.96 22.48
N VAL A 232 -12.07 -10.98 21.87
CA VAL A 232 -11.86 -10.89 20.42
C VAL A 232 -12.70 -11.98 19.75
N VAL A 233 -13.64 -11.59 18.89
CA VAL A 233 -14.52 -12.54 18.21
C VAL A 233 -13.70 -13.30 17.16
N ALA A 234 -13.48 -14.59 17.46
CA ALA A 234 -12.91 -15.59 16.57
C ALA A 234 -13.66 -15.67 15.23
N GLY A 235 -12.97 -16.14 14.18
CA GLY A 235 -13.45 -16.27 12.80
C GLY A 235 -14.87 -16.84 12.66
N GLY A 236 -15.84 -15.94 12.54
CA GLY A 236 -17.26 -16.25 12.49
C GLY A 236 -17.76 -16.45 11.06
N LYS A 237 -18.53 -17.52 10.82
CA LYS A 237 -19.06 -17.92 9.50
C LYS A 237 -20.27 -17.10 9.02
N TRP A 238 -20.56 -15.97 9.68
CA TRP A 238 -21.72 -15.14 9.36
C TRP A 238 -21.30 -13.73 8.97
N ARG A 239 -22.04 -13.15 8.05
CA ARG A 239 -21.96 -11.75 7.63
C ARG A 239 -23.36 -11.15 7.68
N ILE A 240 -23.47 -9.83 7.64
CA ILE A 240 -24.73 -9.14 7.30
C ILE A 240 -24.63 -8.65 5.85
N GLN A 241 -25.74 -8.62 5.11
CA GLN A 241 -25.81 -7.99 3.81
C GLN A 241 -26.57 -6.66 3.92
N LEU A 242 -25.88 -5.55 3.61
CA LEU A 242 -26.43 -4.19 3.67
C LEU A 242 -27.19 -3.80 2.40
N GLY A 243 -26.92 -4.46 1.28
CA GLY A 243 -27.61 -4.19 0.02
C GLY A 243 -26.95 -4.84 -1.19
N ALA A 244 -27.57 -4.67 -2.35
CA ALA A 244 -27.03 -5.01 -3.65
C ALA A 244 -27.00 -3.75 -4.52
N PHE A 245 -25.85 -3.49 -5.15
CA PHE A 245 -25.58 -2.24 -5.84
C PHE A 245 -25.19 -2.52 -7.28
N SER A 246 -25.77 -1.79 -8.23
CA SER A 246 -25.32 -1.81 -9.64
C SER A 246 -23.96 -1.12 -9.82
N GLN A 247 -23.59 -0.22 -8.90
CA GLN A 247 -22.35 0.53 -8.92
C GLN A 247 -21.57 0.37 -7.61
N ARG A 248 -20.27 0.08 -7.71
CA ARG A 248 -19.37 -0.04 -6.55
C ARG A 248 -19.30 1.24 -5.72
N ALA A 249 -19.27 2.40 -6.37
CA ALA A 249 -19.19 3.70 -5.70
C ALA A 249 -20.33 3.92 -4.69
N SER A 250 -21.55 3.47 -5.01
CA SER A 250 -22.71 3.56 -4.12
C SER A 250 -22.58 2.66 -2.89
N ALA A 251 -22.03 1.46 -3.07
CA ALA A 251 -21.73 0.55 -1.97
C ALA A 251 -20.64 1.15 -1.05
N ASP A 252 -19.59 1.73 -1.62
CA ASP A 252 -18.53 2.39 -0.87
C ASP A 252 -19.04 3.62 -0.10
N ALA A 253 -19.94 4.41 -0.70
CA ALA A 253 -20.56 5.55 -0.05
C ALA A 253 -21.41 5.12 1.17
N LEU A 254 -22.19 4.05 1.05
CA LEU A 254 -22.92 3.50 2.18
C LEU A 254 -21.97 3.04 3.30
N MET A 255 -20.88 2.34 2.98
CA MET A 255 -19.93 1.91 4.01
C MET A 255 -19.24 3.08 4.72
N ARG A 256 -18.84 4.12 3.99
CA ARG A 256 -18.26 5.32 4.62
C ARG A 256 -19.22 5.98 5.60
N ARG A 257 -20.51 6.05 5.25
CA ARG A 257 -21.55 6.57 6.16
C ARG A 257 -21.67 5.75 7.45
N LEU A 258 -21.49 4.44 7.35
CA LEU A 258 -21.66 3.50 8.46
C LEU A 258 -20.36 3.22 9.25
N ALA A 259 -19.23 3.74 8.81
CA ALA A 259 -17.91 3.43 9.38
C ALA A 259 -17.77 3.80 10.86
N ASN A 260 -18.55 4.77 11.36
CA ASN A 260 -18.53 5.20 12.76
C ASN A 260 -19.70 4.63 13.60
N THR A 261 -20.40 3.61 13.09
CA THR A 261 -21.55 2.98 13.77
C THR A 261 -21.12 1.68 14.45
N VAL A 262 -22.08 0.79 14.76
CA VAL A 262 -21.84 -0.58 15.27
C VAL A 262 -20.96 -1.44 14.33
N LEU A 263 -20.66 -0.95 13.13
CA LEU A 263 -19.81 -1.59 12.13
C LEU A 263 -18.34 -1.14 12.14
N HIS A 264 -17.92 -0.27 13.06
CA HIS A 264 -16.56 0.30 13.10
C HIS A 264 -15.45 -0.76 13.11
N ASP A 265 -15.65 -1.86 13.83
CA ASP A 265 -14.71 -2.98 13.91
C ASP A 265 -15.10 -4.16 12.99
N ARG A 266 -15.76 -3.88 11.86
CA ARG A 266 -16.22 -4.91 10.92
C ARG A 266 -15.64 -4.71 9.52
N ILE A 267 -15.39 -5.83 8.86
CA ILE A 267 -14.80 -5.89 7.52
C ILE A 267 -15.92 -5.87 6.49
N ALA A 268 -15.80 -4.99 5.49
CA ALA A 268 -16.68 -5.00 4.33
C ALA A 268 -16.17 -5.97 3.25
N TYR A 269 -17.10 -6.74 2.68
CA TYR A 269 -16.89 -7.70 1.60
C TYR A 269 -17.81 -7.31 0.45
N PHE A 270 -17.25 -7.27 -0.76
CA PHE A 270 -17.99 -6.94 -1.95
C PHE A 270 -18.09 -8.16 -2.84
N VAL A 271 -19.25 -8.83 -2.77
CA VAL A 271 -19.47 -10.14 -3.40
C VAL A 271 -20.20 -9.95 -4.73
N PRO A 272 -19.59 -10.30 -5.88
CA PRO A 272 -20.27 -10.26 -7.16
C PRO A 272 -21.48 -11.20 -7.20
N ALA A 273 -22.59 -10.76 -7.78
CA ALA A 273 -23.80 -11.55 -7.93
C ALA A 273 -24.55 -11.15 -9.22
N GLY A 274 -24.19 -11.79 -10.34
CA GLY A 274 -24.69 -11.39 -11.66
C GLY A 274 -24.24 -9.97 -12.01
N SER A 275 -25.19 -9.12 -12.37
CA SER A 275 -24.94 -7.71 -12.71
C SER A 275 -24.83 -6.76 -11.51
N VAL A 276 -24.96 -7.27 -10.28
CA VAL A 276 -24.93 -6.46 -9.06
C VAL A 276 -23.83 -6.90 -8.09
N LEU A 277 -23.43 -5.98 -7.23
CA LEU A 277 -22.44 -6.18 -6.18
C LEU A 277 -23.13 -6.18 -4.82
N ARG A 278 -23.06 -7.31 -4.10
CA ARG A 278 -23.59 -7.41 -2.73
C ARG A 278 -22.57 -6.87 -1.75
N LEU A 279 -22.96 -5.89 -0.96
CA LEU A 279 -22.16 -5.39 0.15
C LEU A 279 -22.49 -6.20 1.39
N GLN A 280 -21.53 -6.96 1.87
CA GLN A 280 -21.61 -7.74 3.09
C GLN A 280 -20.62 -7.23 4.13
N VAL A 281 -20.91 -7.40 5.42
CA VAL A 281 -20.05 -6.94 6.52
C VAL A 281 -19.91 -8.04 7.57
N GLY A 282 -18.73 -8.25 8.14
CA GLY A 282 -18.49 -9.30 9.15
C GLY A 282 -17.01 -9.38 9.58
N PRO A 283 -16.55 -10.49 10.19
CA PRO A 283 -17.30 -11.69 10.54
C PRO A 283 -18.17 -11.54 11.80
N TYR A 284 -19.22 -12.35 11.90
CA TYR A 284 -20.03 -12.56 13.10
C TYR A 284 -19.95 -14.04 13.50
N ALA A 285 -19.82 -14.31 14.79
CA ALA A 285 -19.70 -15.66 15.34
C ALA A 285 -20.95 -16.52 15.07
N SER A 286 -22.13 -15.89 15.02
CA SER A 286 -23.40 -16.58 14.81
C SER A 286 -24.40 -15.71 14.05
N LYS A 287 -25.44 -16.37 13.51
CA LYS A 287 -26.59 -15.70 12.90
C LYS A 287 -27.25 -14.70 13.87
N ALA A 288 -27.39 -15.08 15.13
CA ALA A 288 -28.01 -14.24 16.16
C ALA A 288 -27.22 -12.94 16.40
N GLN A 289 -25.88 -13.00 16.37
CA GLN A 289 -25.05 -11.80 16.50
C GLN A 289 -25.19 -10.88 15.27
N ALA A 290 -25.25 -11.45 14.07
CA ALA A 290 -25.51 -10.72 12.84
C ALA A 290 -26.90 -10.07 12.85
N ASP A 291 -27.93 -10.80 13.25
CA ASP A 291 -29.31 -10.31 13.36
C ASP A 291 -29.44 -9.16 14.39
N SER A 292 -28.80 -9.30 15.57
CA SER A 292 -28.74 -8.24 16.59
C SER A 292 -28.10 -6.96 16.04
N THR A 293 -27.05 -7.10 15.24
CA THR A 293 -26.40 -5.97 14.57
C THR A 293 -27.32 -5.31 13.55
N CYS A 294 -28.07 -6.10 12.78
CA CYS A 294 -29.08 -5.56 11.88
C CYS A 294 -30.21 -4.83 12.59
N ALA A 295 -30.66 -5.32 13.74
CA ALA A 295 -31.65 -4.61 14.55
C ALA A 295 -31.12 -3.25 15.04
N ALA A 296 -29.84 -3.17 15.43
CA ALA A 296 -29.22 -1.91 15.83
C ALA A 296 -29.14 -0.91 14.65
N LEU A 297 -28.74 -1.38 13.47
CA LEU A 297 -28.69 -0.56 12.25
C LEU A 297 -30.09 -0.11 11.79
N ALA A 298 -31.10 -0.96 11.94
CA ALA A 298 -32.47 -0.63 11.56
C ALA A 298 -33.02 0.55 12.38
N ARG A 299 -32.69 0.64 13.68
CA ARG A 299 -33.02 1.81 14.52
C ARG A 299 -32.35 3.09 14.04
N ALA A 300 -31.20 2.97 13.38
CA ALA A 300 -30.49 4.06 12.71
C ALA A 300 -30.87 4.22 11.22
N GLY A 301 -31.98 3.60 10.78
CA GLY A 301 -32.52 3.74 9.43
C GLY A 301 -31.75 2.98 8.34
N THR A 302 -30.96 1.96 8.71
CA THR A 302 -30.22 1.13 7.75
C THR A 302 -30.65 -0.33 7.90
N ALA A 303 -31.33 -0.87 6.89
CA ALA A 303 -31.76 -2.27 6.89
C ALA A 303 -30.62 -3.22 6.49
N CYS A 304 -30.62 -4.42 7.06
CA CYS A 304 -29.78 -5.54 6.62
C CYS A 304 -30.34 -6.89 7.06
N PHE A 305 -29.73 -7.97 6.59
CA PHE A 305 -30.06 -9.34 7.01
C PHE A 305 -28.80 -10.21 7.13
N ALA A 306 -28.81 -11.19 8.02
CA ALA A 306 -27.71 -12.13 8.20
C ALA A 306 -27.60 -13.10 7.02
N VAL A 307 -26.38 -13.38 6.58
CA VAL A 307 -26.03 -14.35 5.54
C VAL A 307 -24.86 -15.23 6.00
N PRO A 308 -24.87 -16.54 5.70
CA PRO A 308 -23.71 -17.38 5.93
C PRO A 308 -22.60 -17.03 4.92
N GLU A 309 -21.35 -17.12 5.37
CA GLU A 309 -20.18 -17.12 4.49
C GLU A 309 -20.22 -18.40 3.65
N ARG A 310 -20.36 -18.26 2.33
CA ARG A 310 -20.31 -19.36 1.37
C ARG A 310 -18.92 -19.51 0.81
#